data_AF-A0A259J9I3-F1
#
_entry.id   AF-A0A259J9I3-F1
#
_cell.length_a   1.000
_cell.length_b   1.000
_cell.length_c   1.000
_cell.angle_alpha   90.00
_cell.angle_beta   90.00
_cell.angle_gamma   90.00
#
_symmetry.space_group_name_H-M   'P 1'
#
loop_
_entity.id
_entity.type
_entity.pdbx_description
1 polymer ?
#
loop_
_entity_poly.entity_id
_entity_poly.type
_entity_poly.pdbx_seq_one_letter_code
_entity_poly.pdbx_strand_id
1 'polypeptide(L)'
;MIARDPWLAFARHTPARIALGRTGASLPTQEVLRFALAHAQARDAVHTPFDSNAMAEQVRALGFETLQVASAAPARDVYLRRPDLGRRLSTDSRALLDAAPHGPIDLALVVADGLSSAAVHAQAVPFLAALKPWIEKEKWRVSPVCVAAQARVALGDEVGAALKARAVLVMIGERPGLSSPDSLGLYLTFAPRPGRTDAERNCISNVRAEGLSHDA
;
A
#
# COMPACT_ATOMS: atom_id res chain seq x y z
N MET A 1 38.20 2.53 21.25
CA MET A 1 38.10 1.17 20.69
C MET A 1 36.63 0.78 20.71
N ILE A 2 36.03 0.44 19.56
CA ILE A 2 34.64 -0.05 19.52
C ILE A 2 34.64 -1.46 20.11
N ALA A 3 33.89 -1.68 21.18
CA ALA A 3 33.75 -3.01 21.75
C ALA A 3 32.99 -3.91 20.76
N ARG A 4 33.61 -5.01 20.31
CA ARG A 4 32.92 -6.02 19.49
C ARG A 4 31.80 -6.66 20.31
N ASP A 5 30.63 -6.79 19.71
CA ASP A 5 29.47 -7.37 20.36
C ASP A 5 29.49 -8.90 20.23
N PRO A 6 29.46 -9.67 21.33
CA PRO A 6 29.50 -11.13 21.27
C PRO A 6 28.26 -11.73 20.59
N TRP A 7 27.20 -10.95 20.39
CA TRP A 7 25.94 -11.37 19.78
C TRP A 7 25.90 -11.12 18.27
N LEU A 8 27.01 -10.69 17.66
CA LEU A 8 27.06 -10.37 16.22
C LEU A 8 26.55 -11.50 15.33
N ALA A 9 26.81 -12.75 15.72
CA ALA A 9 26.32 -13.92 14.99
C ALA A 9 24.79 -13.98 14.88
N PHE A 10 24.06 -13.40 15.85
CA PHE A 10 22.59 -13.37 15.84
C PHE A 10 22.01 -12.32 14.89
N ALA A 11 22.79 -11.29 14.51
CA ALA A 11 22.32 -10.24 13.61
C ALA A 11 21.90 -10.78 12.23
N ARG A 12 22.39 -11.94 11.79
CA ARG A 12 21.96 -12.59 10.53
C ARG A 12 20.52 -13.11 10.57
N HIS A 13 19.95 -13.29 11.76
CA HIS A 13 18.61 -13.88 11.95
C HIS A 13 17.51 -12.82 12.05
N THR A 14 17.86 -11.53 11.99
CA THR A 14 16.87 -10.46 12.07
C THR A 14 17.32 -9.23 11.31
N PRO A 15 16.42 -8.52 10.61
CA PRO A 15 16.72 -7.21 10.04
C PRO A 15 16.84 -6.11 11.12
N ALA A 16 16.52 -6.41 12.38
CA ALA A 16 16.68 -5.48 13.49
C ALA A 16 18.15 -5.12 13.71
N ARG A 17 18.41 -3.86 14.06
CA ARG A 17 19.77 -3.33 14.27
C ARG A 17 20.30 -3.74 15.66
N ILE A 18 20.62 -5.02 15.83
CA ILE A 18 21.19 -5.59 17.04
C ILE A 18 22.71 -5.76 16.93
N ALA A 19 23.37 -6.02 18.06
CA ALA A 19 24.80 -6.31 18.13
C ALA A 19 25.71 -5.23 17.50
N LEU A 20 25.31 -3.96 17.62
CA LEU A 20 25.96 -2.81 16.99
C LEU A 20 27.28 -2.39 17.64
N GLY A 21 27.62 -2.97 18.79
CA GLY A 21 28.71 -2.49 19.63
C GLY A 21 28.39 -1.16 20.31
N ARG A 22 29.39 -0.59 20.98
CA ARG A 22 29.24 0.67 21.75
C ARG A 22 30.56 1.43 21.93
N THR A 23 30.43 2.73 22.15
CA THR A 23 31.48 3.63 22.62
C THR A 23 31.02 4.22 23.95
N GLY A 24 31.50 3.67 25.08
CA GLY A 24 30.96 4.02 26.40
C GLY A 24 29.50 3.58 26.54
N ALA A 25 28.62 4.55 26.83
CA ALA A 25 27.16 4.37 26.89
C ALA A 25 26.44 4.77 25.59
N SER A 26 27.19 5.06 24.51
CA SER A 26 26.63 5.56 23.24
C SER A 26 26.88 4.60 22.07
N LEU A 27 26.12 4.80 20.99
CA LEU A 27 26.32 4.09 19.73
C LEU A 27 27.66 4.48 19.07
N PRO A 28 28.30 3.57 18.33
CA PRO A 28 29.42 3.94 17.47
C PRO A 28 28.97 4.97 16.41
N THR A 29 29.86 5.91 16.05
CA THR A 29 29.56 6.97 15.08
C THR A 29 29.03 6.43 13.75
N GLN A 30 29.59 5.32 13.26
CA GLN A 30 29.14 4.67 12.03
C GLN A 30 27.66 4.27 12.09
N GLU A 31 27.18 3.80 13.24
CA GLU A 31 25.79 3.38 13.43
C GLU A 31 24.84 4.56 13.53
N VAL A 32 25.30 5.67 14.13
CA VAL A 32 24.58 6.94 14.11
C VAL A 32 24.43 7.45 12.68
N LEU A 33 25.50 7.43 11.88
CA LEU A 33 25.46 7.84 10.47
C LEU A 33 24.55 6.93 9.63
N ARG A 34 24.63 5.61 9.83
CA ARG A 34 23.77 4.63 9.16
C ARG A 34 22.29 4.80 9.52
N PHE A 35 22.00 5.21 10.76
CA PHE A 35 20.65 5.57 11.17
C PHE A 35 20.18 6.87 10.50
N ALA A 36 21.01 7.92 10.51
CA ALA A 36 20.68 9.20 9.90
C ALA A 36 20.39 9.07 8.39
N LEU A 37 21.20 8.30 7.67
CA LEU A 37 20.98 8.03 6.24
C LEU A 37 19.65 7.32 5.99
N ALA A 38 19.38 6.23 6.73
CA ALA A 38 18.14 5.48 6.59
C ALA A 38 16.91 6.33 6.93
N HIS A 39 17.03 7.23 7.92
CA HIS A 39 15.96 8.15 8.26
C HIS A 39 15.72 9.18 7.16
N ALA A 40 16.77 9.73 6.53
CA ALA A 40 16.63 10.62 5.38
C ALA A 40 15.92 9.91 4.21
N GLN A 41 16.35 8.69 3.88
CA GLN A 41 15.73 7.88 2.82
C GLN A 41 14.25 7.57 3.11
N ALA A 42 13.91 7.23 4.36
CA ALA A 42 12.53 6.98 4.75
C ALA A 42 11.66 8.24 4.60
N ARG A 43 12.20 9.44 4.89
CA ARG A 43 11.49 10.70 4.67
C ARG A 43 11.27 10.98 3.18
N ASP A 44 12.29 10.78 2.36
CA ASP A 44 12.19 10.97 0.90
C ASP A 44 11.17 9.99 0.28
N ALA A 45 11.12 8.76 0.77
CA ALA A 45 10.14 7.76 0.33
C ALA A 45 8.68 8.21 0.54
N VAL A 46 8.38 8.92 1.65
CA VAL A 46 7.04 9.47 1.90
C VAL A 46 6.65 10.52 0.84
N HIS A 47 7.61 11.26 0.31
CA HIS A 47 7.39 12.32 -0.69
C HIS A 47 7.53 11.83 -2.14
N THR A 48 7.92 10.58 -2.36
CA THR A 48 8.07 10.02 -3.70
C THR A 48 6.72 10.01 -4.43
N PRO A 49 6.62 10.64 -5.62
CA PRO A 49 5.36 10.71 -6.35
C PRO A 49 4.89 9.31 -6.79
N PHE A 50 3.58 9.15 -6.88
CA PHE A 50 2.96 7.95 -7.42
C PHE A 50 2.74 8.11 -8.92
N ASP A 51 3.25 7.18 -9.72
CA ASP A 51 3.03 7.16 -11.16
C ASP A 51 1.80 6.29 -11.48
N SER A 52 0.63 6.91 -11.40
CA SER A 52 -0.64 6.21 -11.66
C SER A 52 -0.76 5.69 -13.10
N ASN A 53 -0.11 6.36 -14.05
CA ASN A 53 -0.13 5.95 -15.46
C ASN A 53 0.68 4.66 -15.65
N ALA A 54 1.92 4.63 -15.17
CA ALA A 54 2.76 3.43 -15.25
C ALA A 54 2.13 2.26 -14.51
N MET A 55 1.56 2.50 -13.31
CA MET A 55 0.83 1.47 -12.57
C MET A 55 -0.37 0.94 -13.37
N ALA A 56 -1.18 1.82 -13.96
CA ALA A 56 -2.32 1.40 -14.77
C ALA A 56 -1.90 0.61 -16.02
N GLU A 57 -0.79 0.97 -16.67
CA GLU A 57 -0.24 0.22 -17.80
C GLU A 57 0.19 -1.19 -17.41
N GLN A 58 0.90 -1.33 -16.29
CA GLN A 58 1.33 -2.64 -15.78
C GLN A 58 0.14 -3.53 -15.39
N VAL A 59 -0.89 -2.94 -14.76
CA VAL A 59 -2.12 -3.66 -14.42
C VAL A 59 -2.88 -4.10 -15.68
N ARG A 60 -2.94 -3.25 -16.71
CA ARG A 60 -3.51 -3.63 -18.02
C ARG A 60 -2.72 -4.74 -18.70
N ALA A 61 -1.40 -4.75 -18.57
CA ALA A 61 -0.55 -5.81 -19.11
C ALA A 61 -0.85 -7.19 -18.47
N LEU A 62 -1.36 -7.21 -17.23
CA LEU A 62 -1.88 -8.43 -16.59
C LEU A 62 -3.27 -8.86 -17.12
N GLY A 63 -3.90 -8.07 -17.99
CA GLY A 63 -5.23 -8.34 -18.56
C GLY A 63 -6.39 -7.82 -17.71
N PHE A 64 -6.14 -6.93 -16.74
CA PHE A 64 -7.22 -6.21 -16.05
C PHE A 64 -7.59 -4.92 -16.78
N GLU A 65 -8.86 -4.53 -16.71
CA GLU A 65 -9.24 -3.15 -17.00
C GLU A 65 -8.82 -2.23 -15.85
N THR A 66 -8.66 -0.93 -16.12
CA THR A 66 -8.21 0.04 -15.11
C THR A 66 -9.04 1.31 -15.16
N LEU A 67 -9.32 1.88 -13.99
CA LEU A 67 -9.88 3.23 -13.84
C LEU A 67 -8.94 4.04 -12.96
N GLN A 68 -8.53 5.22 -13.43
CA GLN A 68 -7.75 6.13 -12.59
C GLN A 68 -8.69 6.98 -11.75
N VAL A 69 -8.47 6.99 -10.45
CA VAL A 69 -9.24 7.76 -9.49
C VAL A 69 -8.30 8.51 -8.54
N ALA A 70 -8.80 9.55 -7.90
CA ALA A 70 -8.09 10.33 -6.92
C ALA A 70 -9.01 10.61 -5.73
N SER A 71 -8.41 10.70 -4.55
CA SER A 71 -9.12 11.19 -3.37
C SER A 71 -9.42 12.69 -3.46
N ALA A 72 -10.13 13.22 -2.48
CA ALA A 72 -10.39 14.65 -2.34
C ALA A 72 -9.13 15.46 -1.94
N ALA A 73 -7.97 14.81 -1.72
CA ALA A 73 -6.72 15.48 -1.48
C ALA A 73 -6.03 15.83 -2.82
N PRO A 74 -5.92 17.12 -3.20
CA PRO A 74 -5.45 17.52 -4.52
C PRO A 74 -3.93 17.36 -4.71
N ALA A 75 -3.18 17.22 -3.61
CA ALA A 75 -1.73 17.15 -3.61
C ALA A 75 -1.19 16.41 -2.39
N ARG A 76 0.07 15.95 -2.48
CA ARG A 76 0.73 15.11 -1.48
C ARG A 76 0.84 15.78 -0.11
N ASP A 77 1.15 17.08 -0.07
CA ASP A 77 1.25 17.87 1.16
C ASP A 77 -0.11 18.01 1.88
N VAL A 78 -1.20 18.11 1.12
CA VAL A 78 -2.56 18.09 1.67
C VAL A 78 -2.89 16.70 2.19
N TYR A 79 -2.63 15.64 1.42
CA TYR A 79 -2.87 14.25 1.82
C TYR A 79 -2.21 13.86 3.16
N LEU A 80 -0.97 14.33 3.37
CA LEU A 80 -0.22 14.07 4.60
C LEU A 80 -0.82 14.78 5.83
N ARG A 81 -1.45 15.95 5.65
CA ARG A 81 -2.01 16.78 6.74
C ARG A 81 -3.52 16.60 6.93
N ARG A 82 -4.24 16.13 5.91
CA ARG A 82 -5.71 16.01 5.86
C ARG A 82 -6.13 14.58 5.58
N PRO A 83 -6.04 13.70 6.60
CA PRO A 83 -6.42 12.30 6.45
C PRO A 83 -7.89 12.12 6.06
N ASP A 84 -8.75 13.06 6.44
CA ASP A 84 -10.17 13.08 6.06
C ASP A 84 -10.38 13.18 4.54
N LEU A 85 -9.55 13.96 3.84
CA LEU A 85 -9.64 14.11 2.37
C LEU A 85 -9.14 12.86 1.65
N GLY A 86 -8.09 12.21 2.16
CA GLY A 86 -7.58 10.95 1.59
C GLY A 86 -8.53 9.75 1.72
N ARG A 87 -9.58 9.87 2.54
CA ARG A 87 -10.62 8.84 2.75
C ARG A 87 -11.84 9.01 1.84
N ARG A 88 -11.90 10.08 1.06
CA ARG A 88 -13.06 10.44 0.23
C ARG A 88 -12.64 10.58 -1.22
N LEU A 89 -13.49 10.17 -2.16
CA LEU A 89 -13.26 10.40 -3.59
C LEU A 89 -13.32 11.89 -3.90
N SER A 90 -12.51 12.32 -4.88
CA SER A 90 -12.74 13.59 -5.54
C SER A 90 -14.09 13.58 -6.27
N THR A 91 -14.67 14.76 -6.49
CA THR A 91 -15.93 14.90 -7.21
C THR A 91 -15.86 14.26 -8.60
N ASP A 92 -14.75 14.47 -9.33
CA ASP A 92 -14.55 13.93 -10.68
C ASP A 92 -14.41 12.41 -10.66
N SER A 93 -13.66 11.85 -9.71
CA SER A 93 -13.55 10.40 -9.56
C SER A 93 -14.86 9.76 -9.15
N ARG A 94 -15.67 10.46 -8.35
CA ARG A 94 -17.01 9.98 -8.00
C ARG A 94 -17.91 9.93 -9.24
N ALA A 95 -17.93 11.00 -10.02
CA ALA A 95 -18.71 11.05 -11.27
C ALA A 95 -18.24 9.98 -12.27
N LEU A 96 -16.93 9.75 -12.38
CA LEU A 96 -16.35 8.69 -13.23
C LEU A 96 -16.86 7.30 -12.84
N LEU A 97 -16.84 6.97 -11.54
CA LEU A 97 -17.30 5.68 -11.05
C LEU A 97 -18.81 5.50 -11.18
N ASP A 98 -19.60 6.54 -10.91
CA ASP A 98 -21.06 6.49 -11.05
C ASP A 98 -21.49 6.35 -12.52
N ALA A 99 -20.68 6.83 -13.48
CA ALA A 99 -20.93 6.70 -14.92
C ALA A 99 -20.42 5.39 -15.53
N ALA A 100 -19.55 4.66 -14.83
CA ALA A 100 -18.97 3.42 -15.35
C ALA A 100 -20.06 2.33 -15.43
N PRO A 101 -20.32 1.75 -16.61
CA PRO A 101 -21.28 0.66 -16.71
C PRO A 101 -20.74 -0.55 -15.96
N HIS A 102 -21.49 -1.03 -14.98
CA HIS A 102 -21.08 -2.19 -14.20
C HIS A 102 -22.25 -3.16 -14.00
N GLY A 103 -21.95 -4.45 -14.16
CA GLY A 103 -22.81 -5.53 -13.72
C GLY A 103 -22.69 -5.76 -12.21
N PRO A 104 -23.22 -6.87 -11.68
CA PRO A 104 -22.90 -7.29 -10.32
C PRO A 104 -21.39 -7.53 -10.19
N ILE A 105 -20.75 -6.88 -9.22
CA ILE A 105 -19.33 -7.01 -8.89
C ILE A 105 -19.19 -7.79 -7.59
N ASP A 106 -18.49 -8.91 -7.62
CA ASP A 106 -18.16 -9.71 -6.44
C ASP A 106 -17.05 -9.03 -5.62
N LEU A 107 -16.04 -8.49 -6.29
CA LEU A 107 -14.87 -7.87 -5.67
C LEU A 107 -14.41 -6.62 -6.43
N ALA A 108 -14.46 -5.46 -5.78
CA ALA A 108 -13.77 -4.27 -6.26
C ALA A 108 -12.29 -4.33 -5.89
N LEU A 109 -11.42 -4.00 -6.84
CA LEU A 109 -9.96 -3.96 -6.65
C LEU A 109 -9.46 -2.53 -6.67
N VAL A 110 -8.74 -2.12 -5.62
CA VAL A 110 -8.17 -0.77 -5.50
C VAL A 110 -6.67 -0.88 -5.26
N VAL A 111 -5.87 -0.25 -6.10
CA VAL A 111 -4.41 -0.07 -5.91
C VAL A 111 -4.18 1.40 -5.54
N ALA A 112 -3.76 1.65 -4.30
CA ALA A 112 -3.63 2.98 -3.72
C ALA A 112 -2.18 3.28 -3.34
N ASP A 113 -1.69 4.49 -3.66
CA ASP A 113 -0.34 4.95 -3.30
C ASP A 113 -0.04 4.87 -1.79
N GLY A 114 -1.01 5.27 -0.96
CA GLY A 114 -0.86 5.26 0.49
C GLY A 114 0.29 6.15 0.94
N LEU A 115 1.12 5.66 1.87
CA LEU A 115 2.28 6.40 2.37
C LEU A 115 3.59 6.00 1.67
N SER A 116 3.57 4.93 0.86
CA SER A 116 4.72 4.47 0.09
C SER A 116 4.36 4.08 -1.34
N SER A 117 4.60 5.01 -2.28
CA SER A 117 4.47 4.74 -3.71
C SER A 117 5.42 3.62 -4.16
N ALA A 118 6.62 3.54 -3.56
CA ALA A 118 7.61 2.51 -3.84
C ALA A 118 7.10 1.10 -3.51
N ALA A 119 6.42 0.93 -2.37
CA ALA A 119 5.80 -0.34 -2.00
C ALA A 119 4.75 -0.79 -3.01
N VAL A 120 3.91 0.13 -3.45
CA VAL A 120 2.84 -0.16 -4.41
C VAL A 120 3.42 -0.57 -5.76
N HIS A 121 4.40 0.19 -6.26
CA HIS A 121 5.10 -0.13 -7.51
C HIS A 121 5.82 -1.48 -7.46
N ALA A 122 6.38 -1.85 -6.31
CA ALA A 122 7.07 -3.11 -6.15
C ALA A 122 6.12 -4.31 -5.99
N GLN A 123 5.01 -4.14 -5.27
CA GLN A 123 4.24 -5.28 -4.76
C GLN A 123 2.84 -5.45 -5.37
N ALA A 124 2.20 -4.40 -5.87
CA ALA A 124 0.79 -4.50 -6.29
C ALA A 124 0.59 -5.39 -7.52
N VAL A 125 1.47 -5.25 -8.54
CA VAL A 125 1.38 -6.04 -9.78
C VAL A 125 1.72 -7.52 -9.53
N PRO A 126 2.81 -7.88 -8.83
CA PRO A 126 3.04 -9.27 -8.45
C PRO A 126 1.90 -9.89 -7.65
N PHE A 127 1.33 -9.14 -6.69
CA PHE A 127 0.19 -9.63 -5.91
C PHE A 127 -1.06 -9.84 -6.78
N LEU A 128 -1.38 -8.91 -7.68
CA LEU A 128 -2.49 -9.08 -8.64
C LEU A 128 -2.29 -10.29 -9.55
N ALA A 129 -1.05 -10.55 -9.99
CA ALA A 129 -0.71 -11.73 -10.79
C ALA A 129 -0.94 -13.03 -10.00
N ALA A 130 -0.57 -13.07 -8.71
CA ALA A 130 -0.83 -14.21 -7.83
C ALA A 130 -2.33 -14.39 -7.51
N LEU A 131 -3.08 -13.29 -7.40
CA LEU A 131 -4.53 -13.32 -7.11
C LEU A 131 -5.37 -13.76 -8.32
N LYS A 132 -4.94 -13.43 -9.54
CA LYS A 132 -5.72 -13.63 -10.77
C LYS A 132 -6.19 -15.08 -11.00
N PRO A 133 -5.36 -16.13 -10.83
CA PRO A 133 -5.82 -17.51 -10.97
C PRO A 133 -6.94 -17.89 -10.00
N TRP A 134 -6.95 -17.33 -8.79
CA TRP A 134 -8.01 -17.57 -7.80
C TRP A 134 -9.31 -16.89 -8.20
N ILE A 135 -9.24 -15.64 -8.69
CA ILE A 135 -10.41 -14.93 -9.24
C ILE A 135 -11.05 -15.74 -10.37
N GLU A 136 -10.24 -16.26 -11.31
CA GLU A 136 -10.72 -17.04 -12.45
C GLU A 136 -11.33 -18.38 -12.01
N LYS A 137 -10.67 -19.07 -11.08
CA LYS A 137 -11.15 -20.35 -10.51
C LYS A 137 -12.51 -20.19 -9.84
N GLU A 138 -12.68 -19.16 -9.04
CA GLU A 138 -13.93 -18.87 -8.32
C GLU A 138 -14.97 -18.14 -9.20
N LYS A 139 -14.61 -17.81 -10.45
CA LYS A 139 -15.46 -17.11 -11.43
C LYS A 139 -16.00 -15.78 -10.89
N TRP A 140 -15.21 -15.09 -10.08
CA TRP A 140 -15.60 -13.79 -9.53
C TRP A 140 -15.61 -12.71 -10.60
N ARG A 141 -16.67 -11.90 -10.59
CA ARG A 141 -16.73 -10.68 -11.39
C ARG A 141 -16.02 -9.56 -10.63
N VAL A 142 -14.85 -9.16 -11.14
CA VAL A 142 -14.08 -8.07 -10.56
C VAL A 142 -14.38 -6.75 -11.26
N SER A 143 -14.26 -5.64 -10.54
CA SER A 143 -14.27 -4.31 -11.16
C SER A 143 -13.03 -4.11 -12.04
N PRO A 144 -13.03 -3.11 -12.94
CA PRO A 144 -11.78 -2.48 -13.35
C PRO A 144 -10.97 -2.12 -12.10
N VAL A 145 -9.65 -2.32 -12.14
CA VAL A 145 -8.78 -2.00 -11.02
C VAL A 145 -8.72 -0.48 -10.88
N CYS A 146 -9.19 0.04 -9.75
CA CYS A 146 -9.13 1.46 -9.44
C CYS A 146 -7.71 1.81 -8.98
N VAL A 147 -6.96 2.51 -9.83
CA VAL A 147 -5.64 3.04 -9.50
C VAL A 147 -5.84 4.41 -8.84
N ALA A 148 -5.67 4.45 -7.52
CA ALA A 148 -6.09 5.55 -6.67
C ALA A 148 -4.91 6.39 -6.17
N ALA A 149 -4.92 7.68 -6.52
CA ALA A 149 -3.92 8.63 -6.04
C ALA A 149 -4.35 9.32 -4.73
N GLN A 150 -3.39 9.61 -3.86
CA GLN A 150 -3.57 10.26 -2.56
C GLN A 150 -4.61 9.56 -1.68
N ALA A 151 -4.62 8.23 -1.71
CA ALA A 151 -5.71 7.42 -1.19
C ALA A 151 -5.36 6.78 0.16
N ARG A 152 -6.37 6.68 1.04
CA ARG A 152 -6.33 5.90 2.28
C ARG A 152 -7.25 4.70 2.18
N VAL A 153 -7.07 3.74 3.08
CA VAL A 153 -7.87 2.51 3.16
C VAL A 153 -9.38 2.76 3.00
N ALA A 154 -9.93 3.74 3.73
CA ALA A 154 -11.37 4.01 3.70
C ALA A 154 -11.90 4.58 2.38
N LEU A 155 -11.03 5.05 1.46
CA LEU A 155 -11.43 5.40 0.10
C LEU A 155 -12.08 4.18 -0.59
N GLY A 156 -11.58 2.97 -0.30
CA GLY A 156 -12.13 1.73 -0.84
C GLY A 156 -13.61 1.54 -0.51
N ASP A 157 -14.10 2.08 0.60
CA ASP A 157 -15.52 1.98 0.95
C ASP A 157 -16.40 2.82 0.02
N GLU A 158 -15.94 4.01 -0.38
CA GLU A 158 -16.66 4.84 -1.36
C GLU A 158 -16.59 4.24 -2.77
N VAL A 159 -15.43 3.68 -3.15
CA VAL A 159 -15.26 2.98 -4.43
C VAL A 159 -16.19 1.77 -4.51
N GLY A 160 -16.15 0.90 -3.51
CA GLY A 160 -16.98 -0.30 -3.45
C GLY A 160 -18.48 0.03 -3.44
N ALA A 161 -18.88 1.10 -2.73
CA ALA A 161 -20.27 1.55 -2.72
C ALA A 161 -20.71 2.11 -4.09
N ALA A 162 -19.88 2.92 -4.75
CA ALA A 162 -20.20 3.47 -6.07
C ALA A 162 -20.36 2.35 -7.11
N LEU A 163 -19.46 1.36 -7.09
CA LEU A 163 -19.49 0.20 -7.98
C LEU A 163 -20.50 -0.89 -7.57
N LYS A 164 -21.22 -0.70 -6.45
CA LYS A 164 -22.13 -1.69 -5.86
C LYS A 164 -21.49 -3.08 -5.69
N ALA A 165 -20.22 -3.09 -5.29
CA ALA A 165 -19.44 -4.31 -5.11
C ALA A 165 -19.81 -5.02 -3.80
N ARG A 166 -19.83 -6.36 -3.82
CA ARG A 166 -20.09 -7.17 -2.62
C ARG A 166 -18.95 -7.06 -1.60
N ALA A 167 -17.72 -6.92 -2.06
CA ALA A 167 -16.54 -6.65 -1.25
C ALA A 167 -15.57 -5.71 -1.97
N VAL A 168 -14.65 -5.10 -1.23
CA VAL A 168 -13.54 -4.31 -1.79
C VAL A 168 -12.22 -4.74 -1.17
N LEU A 169 -11.20 -4.93 -1.99
CA LEU A 169 -9.81 -5.15 -1.59
C LEU A 169 -8.99 -3.91 -1.94
N VAL A 170 -8.41 -3.27 -0.93
CA VAL A 170 -7.48 -2.15 -1.09
C VAL A 170 -6.05 -2.64 -0.86
N MET A 171 -5.26 -2.62 -1.91
CA MET A 171 -3.80 -2.78 -1.90
C MET A 171 -3.18 -1.40 -1.73
N ILE A 172 -2.50 -1.14 -0.61
CA ILE A 172 -2.02 0.20 -0.27
C ILE A 172 -0.60 0.19 0.28
N GLY A 173 0.22 1.14 -0.17
CA GLY A 173 1.57 1.33 0.34
C GLY A 173 1.54 1.77 1.81
N GLU A 174 2.17 0.98 2.67
CA GLU A 174 2.24 1.28 4.10
C GLU A 174 3.21 2.43 4.39
N ARG A 175 3.30 2.83 5.67
CA ARG A 175 4.29 3.82 6.10
C ARG A 175 5.70 3.26 5.88
N PRO A 176 6.60 3.97 5.18
CA PRO A 176 7.97 3.53 5.01
C PRO A 176 8.67 3.30 6.36
N GLY A 177 9.17 2.10 6.58
CA GLY A 177 10.06 1.80 7.71
C GLY A 177 11.50 2.23 7.42
N LEU A 178 12.33 2.35 8.46
CA LEU A 178 13.76 2.65 8.34
C LEU A 178 14.56 1.63 7.51
N SER A 179 14.04 0.40 7.42
CA SER A 179 14.69 -0.71 6.70
C SER A 179 13.70 -1.47 5.80
N SER A 180 12.51 -0.92 5.57
CA SER A 180 11.42 -1.59 4.85
C SER A 180 10.48 -0.58 4.18
N PRO A 181 10.95 0.10 3.12
CA PRO A 181 10.16 1.10 2.43
C PRO A 181 9.07 0.50 1.53
N ASP A 182 9.10 -0.81 1.28
CA ASP A 182 8.38 -1.49 0.20
C ASP A 182 7.24 -2.42 0.70
N SER A 183 6.77 -2.24 1.93
CA SER A 183 5.70 -3.04 2.54
C SER A 183 4.31 -2.66 1.98
N LEU A 184 3.60 -3.64 1.43
CA LEU A 184 2.20 -3.48 0.99
C LEU A 184 1.24 -4.01 2.06
N GLY A 185 0.16 -3.25 2.29
CA GLY A 185 -0.97 -3.67 3.11
C GLY A 185 -2.18 -4.02 2.23
N LEU A 186 -2.90 -5.06 2.62
CA LEU A 186 -4.13 -5.54 1.98
C LEU A 186 -5.29 -5.40 2.95
N TYR A 187 -6.28 -4.59 2.58
CA TYR A 187 -7.47 -4.35 3.40
C TYR A 187 -8.72 -4.82 2.68
N LEU A 188 -9.41 -5.80 3.26
CA LEU A 188 -10.64 -6.36 2.70
C LEU A 188 -11.85 -5.90 3.54
N THR A 189 -12.81 -5.23 2.90
CA THR A 189 -14.09 -4.85 3.50
C THR A 189 -15.24 -5.56 2.77
N PHE A 190 -16.11 -6.25 3.51
CA PHE A 190 -17.36 -6.78 2.99
C PHE A 190 -18.49 -5.76 3.09
N ALA A 191 -19.39 -5.72 2.09
CA ALA A 191 -20.47 -4.73 1.97
C ALA A 191 -19.96 -3.30 2.24
N PRO A 192 -18.97 -2.82 1.45
CA PRO A 192 -18.38 -1.50 1.63
C PRO A 192 -19.43 -0.38 1.55
N ARG A 193 -19.36 0.57 2.49
CA ARG A 193 -20.20 1.77 2.49
C ARG A 193 -19.49 2.90 3.27
N PRO A 194 -19.75 4.17 2.94
CA PRO A 194 -19.27 5.29 3.74
C PRO A 194 -19.64 5.11 5.22
N GLY A 195 -18.69 5.40 6.12
CA GLY A 195 -18.89 5.30 7.57
C GLY A 195 -18.46 3.98 8.21
N ARG A 196 -17.92 3.01 7.46
CA ARG A 196 -17.30 1.81 8.02
C ARG A 196 -16.07 2.14 8.87
N THR A 197 -15.92 1.39 9.96
CA THR A 197 -14.84 1.50 10.94
C THR A 197 -13.71 0.52 10.67
N ASP A 198 -12.51 0.79 11.22
CA ASP A 198 -11.32 -0.05 10.99
C ASP A 198 -11.48 -1.48 11.50
N ALA A 199 -12.33 -1.68 12.52
CA ALA A 199 -12.68 -3.01 13.05
C ALA A 199 -13.48 -3.89 12.06
N GLU A 200 -14.08 -3.29 11.04
CA GLU A 200 -14.86 -4.01 10.02
C GLU A 200 -14.01 -4.45 8.82
N ARG A 201 -12.68 -4.25 8.90
CA ARG A 201 -11.74 -4.54 7.81
C ARG A 201 -10.80 -5.66 8.22
N ASN A 202 -10.66 -6.65 7.35
CA ASN A 202 -9.59 -7.64 7.48
C ASN A 202 -8.30 -7.05 6.93
N CYS A 203 -7.19 -7.24 7.64
CA CYS A 203 -5.89 -6.68 7.28
C CYS A 203 -4.85 -7.81 7.16
N ILE A 204 -4.19 -7.87 6.00
CA ILE A 204 -2.94 -8.60 5.82
C ILE A 204 -1.86 -7.55 5.55
N SER A 205 -0.87 -7.46 6.44
CA SER A 205 0.22 -6.49 6.35
C SER A 205 1.52 -7.17 5.95
N ASN A 206 2.56 -6.36 5.71
CA ASN A 206 3.91 -6.86 5.48
C ASN A 206 4.04 -7.78 4.26
N VAL A 207 3.23 -7.54 3.22
CA VAL A 207 3.36 -8.25 1.95
C VAL A 207 4.57 -7.70 1.21
N ARG A 208 5.66 -8.50 1.23
CA ARG A 208 6.97 -8.23 0.59
C ARG A 208 7.88 -9.44 0.76
N ALA A 209 9.05 -9.42 0.09
CA ALA A 209 9.99 -10.54 0.08
C ALA A 209 10.48 -10.99 1.47
N GLU A 210 10.79 -10.06 2.39
CA GLU A 210 11.19 -10.40 3.76
C GLU A 210 10.01 -10.51 4.75
N GLY A 211 8.78 -10.52 4.24
CA GLY A 211 7.53 -10.66 5.00
C GLY A 211 6.68 -11.80 4.45
N LEU A 212 5.40 -11.52 4.18
CA LEU A 212 4.51 -12.46 3.50
C LEU A 212 4.73 -12.38 1.98
N SER A 213 4.96 -13.53 1.36
CA SER A 213 5.01 -13.65 -0.10
C SER A 213 3.62 -13.47 -0.72
N HIS A 214 3.56 -13.17 -2.01
CA HIS A 214 2.30 -13.00 -2.74
C HIS A 214 1.45 -14.29 -2.81
N ASP A 215 2.09 -15.46 -2.72
CA ASP A 215 1.45 -16.78 -2.81
C ASP A 215 1.09 -17.42 -1.45
N ALA A 216 1.47 -16.79 -0.32
CA ALA A 216 1.24 -17.33 1.02
C ALA A 216 -0.20 -17.10 1.49
#